data_AF-A0A554LZU0-F1
#
_entry.id   AF-A0A554LZU0-F1
#
_cell.length_a   1.000
_cell.length_b   1.000
_cell.length_c   1.000
_cell.angle_alpha   90.00
_cell.angle_beta   90.00
_cell.angle_gamma   90.00
#
_symmetry.space_group_name_H-M   'P 1'
#
loop_
_entity.id
_entity.type
_entity.pdbx_description
1 polymer ?
#
loop_
_entity_poly.entity_id
_entity_poly.type
_entity_poly.pdbx_seq_one_letter_code
_entity_poly.pdbx_strand_id
1 'polypeptide(L)'
;MLLKDLNGKSICILGYGREGKAMVDAIREFAPEAEITIADQNDQLRVACPELSRRAGCELQVGENYLENLKRFDVVIKSPGIPPKVLATRNPQPATVTNSTQIFLEEAAARGATVIGVTGSKGKSTTSSLIYEILKAAQKKSFLVGNIGDPAISHLKDATLNTFFVQEMSSYQLMDCTVSPHVAVITSFFPEHLDYHASASRSSVSTPREAYKEAKSHISRFQNEEDFVIYDVASAGAEEIAALSPGKRIAAHAEDLPLQSMELKGEHNRRNGA
;
A
#
# COMPACT_ATOMS: atom_id res chain seq x y z
N MET A 1 4.05 13.17 -3.73
CA MET A 1 2.93 14.11 -3.51
C MET A 1 2.54 14.06 -2.04
N LEU A 2 2.60 15.18 -1.33
CA LEU A 2 2.17 15.25 0.07
C LEU A 2 0.71 15.71 0.16
N LEU A 3 -0.02 15.38 1.23
CA LEU A 3 -1.42 15.77 1.39
C LEU A 3 -1.58 17.29 1.36
N LYS A 4 -0.66 18.05 1.97
CA LYS A 4 -0.69 19.53 1.91
C LYS A 4 -0.69 20.08 0.49
N ASP A 5 -0.12 19.34 -0.47
CA ASP A 5 -0.06 19.73 -1.89
C ASP A 5 -1.42 19.55 -2.59
N LEU A 6 -2.43 19.04 -1.87
CA LEU A 6 -3.79 18.84 -2.33
C LEU A 6 -4.74 20.01 -1.99
N ASN A 7 -4.30 20.98 -1.18
CA ASN A 7 -5.10 22.17 -0.89
C ASN A 7 -5.48 22.92 -2.17
N GLY A 8 -6.75 23.33 -2.27
CA GLY A 8 -7.29 24.03 -3.43
C GLY A 8 -7.42 23.17 -4.69
N LYS A 9 -7.14 21.86 -4.63
CA LYS A 9 -7.30 20.94 -5.76
C LYS A 9 -8.63 20.22 -5.73
N SER A 10 -9.07 19.81 -6.92
CA SER A 10 -10.17 18.88 -7.12
C SER A 10 -9.67 17.44 -7.08
N ILE A 11 -10.20 16.64 -6.15
CA ILE A 11 -9.73 15.29 -5.85
C ILE A 11 -10.88 14.31 -6.04
N CYS A 12 -10.63 13.24 -6.79
CA CYS A 12 -11.51 12.09 -6.83
C CYS A 12 -10.99 10.97 -5.94
N ILE A 13 -11.79 10.58 -4.94
CA ILE A 13 -11.58 9.34 -4.18
C ILE A 13 -12.36 8.24 -4.89
N LEU A 14 -11.64 7.38 -5.59
CA LEU A 14 -12.24 6.30 -6.38
C LEU A 14 -12.29 5.01 -5.55
N GLY A 15 -13.49 4.67 -5.10
CA GLY A 15 -13.80 3.61 -4.15
C GLY A 15 -13.83 4.12 -2.70
N TYR A 16 -14.96 3.93 -2.01
CA TYR A 16 -15.22 4.43 -0.65
C TYR A 16 -15.26 3.30 0.41
N GLY A 17 -14.36 2.33 0.25
CA GLY A 17 -14.10 1.30 1.26
C GLY A 17 -13.30 1.84 2.46
N ARG A 18 -12.61 0.95 3.19
CA ARG A 18 -11.80 1.33 4.36
C ARG A 18 -10.73 2.39 4.04
N GLU A 19 -9.97 2.18 2.96
CA GLU A 19 -8.92 3.10 2.49
C GLU A 19 -9.48 4.45 2.03
N GLY A 20 -10.58 4.44 1.25
CA GLY A 20 -11.21 5.66 0.75
C GLY A 20 -11.74 6.55 1.88
N LYS A 21 -12.39 5.95 2.89
CA LYS A 21 -12.85 6.66 4.09
C LYS A 21 -11.69 7.31 4.85
N ALA A 22 -10.64 6.53 5.12
CA ALA A 22 -9.45 7.01 5.81
C ALA A 22 -8.75 8.14 5.04
N MET A 23 -8.72 8.06 3.70
CA MET A 23 -8.13 9.11 2.87
C MET A 23 -8.96 10.40 2.89
N VAL A 24 -10.30 10.31 2.88
CA VAL A 24 -11.16 11.49 3.03
C VAL A 24 -10.89 12.19 4.36
N ASP A 25 -10.79 11.44 5.45
CA ASP A 25 -10.50 12.00 6.77
C ASP A 25 -9.11 12.65 6.80
N ALA A 26 -8.09 12.00 6.24
CA ALA A 26 -6.74 12.54 6.16
C ALA A 26 -6.66 13.82 5.30
N ILE A 27 -7.32 13.85 4.13
CA ILE A 27 -7.37 15.07 3.30
C ILE A 27 -8.05 16.20 4.06
N ARG A 28 -9.13 15.93 4.81
CA ARG A 28 -9.80 16.98 5.58
C ARG A 28 -8.95 17.52 6.73
N GLU A 29 -8.08 16.70 7.29
CA GLU A 29 -7.13 17.11 8.34
C GLU A 29 -5.95 17.91 7.76
N PHE A 30 -5.35 17.45 6.66
CA PHE A 30 -4.08 17.98 6.15
C PHE A 30 -4.22 18.92 4.93
N ALA A 31 -5.38 18.90 4.26
CA ALA A 31 -5.71 19.71 3.09
C ALA A 31 -7.19 20.15 3.10
N PRO A 32 -7.60 20.96 4.10
CA PRO A 32 -9.00 21.31 4.32
C PRO A 32 -9.64 22.08 3.15
N GLU A 33 -8.85 22.74 2.31
CA GLU A 33 -9.31 23.50 1.14
C GLU A 33 -9.48 22.62 -0.12
N ALA A 34 -9.27 21.31 -0.01
CA ALA A 34 -9.49 20.39 -1.11
C ALA A 34 -10.99 20.16 -1.38
N GLU A 35 -11.35 20.15 -2.65
CA GLU A 35 -12.67 19.76 -3.14
C GLU A 35 -12.67 18.27 -3.43
N ILE A 36 -13.49 17.50 -2.72
CA ILE A 36 -13.50 16.04 -2.80
C ILE A 36 -14.74 15.57 -3.54
N THR A 37 -14.57 14.72 -4.55
CA THR A 37 -15.64 13.88 -5.07
C THR A 37 -15.36 12.43 -4.73
N ILE A 38 -16.34 11.73 -4.16
CA ILE A 38 -16.28 10.29 -3.92
C ILE A 38 -16.98 9.60 -5.09
N ALA A 39 -16.22 8.78 -5.82
CA ALA A 39 -16.71 7.99 -6.93
C ALA A 39 -16.77 6.51 -6.54
N ASP A 40 -17.95 5.89 -6.61
CA ASP A 40 -18.13 4.48 -6.22
C ASP A 40 -19.20 3.78 -7.06
N GLN A 41 -18.98 2.52 -7.43
CA GLN A 41 -19.97 1.75 -8.19
C GLN A 41 -21.26 1.53 -7.40
N ASN A 42 -21.18 1.50 -6.07
CA ASN A 42 -22.33 1.29 -5.19
C ASN A 42 -23.23 2.54 -5.12
N ASP A 43 -24.36 2.50 -5.81
CA ASP A 43 -25.37 3.57 -5.82
C ASP A 43 -26.01 3.82 -4.44
N GLN A 44 -26.04 2.79 -3.58
CA GLN A 44 -26.58 2.87 -2.22
C GLN A 44 -25.73 3.74 -1.29
N LEU A 45 -24.52 4.11 -1.68
CA LEU A 45 -23.66 4.96 -0.86
C LEU A 45 -24.33 6.30 -0.50
N ARG A 46 -25.15 6.85 -1.41
CA ARG A 46 -25.91 8.08 -1.18
C ARG A 46 -26.90 7.96 -0.02
N VAL A 47 -27.49 6.77 0.15
CA VAL A 47 -28.45 6.46 1.21
C VAL A 47 -27.75 6.03 2.49
N ALA A 48 -26.68 5.25 2.37
CA ALA A 48 -25.93 4.73 3.51
C ALA A 48 -25.10 5.80 4.25
N CYS A 49 -24.65 6.84 3.53
CA CYS A 49 -23.80 7.90 4.04
C CYS A 49 -24.34 9.31 3.69
N PRO A 50 -25.54 9.69 4.16
CA PRO A 50 -26.19 10.96 3.83
C PRO A 50 -25.44 12.18 4.36
N GLU A 51 -24.54 12.00 5.33
CA GLU A 51 -23.63 13.02 5.82
C GLU A 51 -22.62 13.50 4.76
N LEU A 52 -22.24 12.64 3.80
CA LEU A 52 -21.28 13.02 2.76
C LEU A 52 -21.84 14.10 1.84
N SER A 53 -23.09 13.93 1.40
CA SER A 53 -23.80 14.92 0.58
C SER A 53 -24.05 16.25 1.30
N ARG A 54 -24.01 16.25 2.64
CA ARG A 54 -24.21 17.46 3.46
C ARG A 54 -22.88 18.14 3.81
N ARG A 55 -21.75 17.48 3.59
CA ARG A 55 -20.43 18.00 3.94
C ARG A 55 -19.99 18.96 2.85
N ALA A 56 -19.68 20.21 3.23
CA ALA A 56 -19.18 21.20 2.30
C ALA A 56 -17.92 20.67 1.57
N GLY A 57 -17.86 20.94 0.26
CA GLY A 57 -16.81 20.48 -0.64
C GLY A 57 -16.73 18.96 -0.83
N CYS A 58 -17.83 18.22 -0.62
CA CYS A 58 -17.92 16.78 -0.84
C CYS A 58 -19.06 16.44 -1.82
N GLU A 59 -18.71 15.99 -3.03
CA GLU A 59 -19.68 15.49 -4.03
C GLU A 59 -19.69 13.95 -4.08
N LEU A 60 -20.82 13.36 -4.51
CA LEU A 60 -20.96 11.92 -4.74
C LEU A 60 -21.24 11.62 -6.22
N GLN A 61 -20.41 10.78 -6.83
CA GLN A 61 -20.57 10.25 -8.18
C GLN A 61 -20.72 8.73 -8.11
N VAL A 62 -21.96 8.23 -8.08
CA VAL A 62 -22.24 6.82 -7.74
C VAL A 62 -23.03 6.08 -8.84
N GLY A 63 -23.00 4.75 -8.81
CA GLY A 63 -23.73 3.90 -9.74
C GLY A 63 -22.96 3.62 -11.03
N GLU A 64 -23.65 3.29 -12.13
CA GLU A 64 -23.02 2.84 -13.38
C GLU A 64 -22.06 3.86 -14.00
N ASN A 65 -22.31 5.16 -13.75
CA ASN A 65 -21.55 6.28 -14.33
C ASN A 65 -20.43 6.79 -13.40
N TYR A 66 -20.06 6.04 -12.35
CA TYR A 66 -19.04 6.47 -11.39
C TYR A 66 -17.65 6.74 -11.99
N LEU A 67 -17.38 6.22 -13.20
CA LEU A 67 -16.12 6.40 -13.92
C LEU A 67 -16.16 7.51 -14.99
N GLU A 68 -17.29 8.19 -15.15
CA GLU A 68 -17.41 9.25 -16.15
C GLU A 68 -16.67 10.52 -15.73
N ASN A 69 -16.17 11.27 -16.70
CA ASN A 69 -15.58 12.60 -16.50
C ASN A 69 -14.43 12.67 -15.46
N LEU A 70 -13.72 11.57 -15.19
CA LEU A 70 -12.59 11.56 -14.25
C LEU A 70 -11.46 12.54 -14.63
N LYS A 71 -11.38 12.97 -15.88
CA LYS A 71 -10.44 13.99 -16.37
C LYS A 71 -10.65 15.40 -15.76
N ARG A 72 -11.79 15.65 -15.10
CA ARG A 72 -12.07 16.95 -14.47
C ARG A 72 -11.29 17.17 -13.17
N PHE A 73 -10.73 16.10 -12.61
CA PHE A 73 -10.02 16.14 -11.33
C PHE A 73 -8.53 16.37 -11.55
N ASP A 74 -7.92 17.15 -10.66
CA ASP A 74 -6.47 17.32 -10.63
C ASP A 74 -5.78 16.01 -10.19
N VAL A 75 -6.39 15.30 -9.24
CA VAL A 75 -5.87 14.05 -8.67
C VAL A 75 -6.99 13.01 -8.54
N VAL A 76 -6.71 11.78 -8.96
CA VAL A 76 -7.54 10.60 -8.69
C VAL A 76 -6.78 9.67 -7.76
N ILE A 77 -7.28 9.50 -6.54
CA ILE A 77 -6.74 8.57 -5.54
C ILE A 77 -7.60 7.31 -5.59
N LYS A 78 -7.06 6.24 -6.17
CA LYS A 78 -7.80 5.00 -6.38
C LYS A 78 -7.58 3.99 -5.25
N SER A 79 -8.65 3.27 -4.92
CA SER A 79 -8.57 2.08 -4.09
C SER A 79 -7.77 0.97 -4.79
N PRO A 80 -6.96 0.17 -4.06
CA PRO A 80 -6.13 -0.89 -4.65
C PRO A 80 -6.91 -1.91 -5.49
N GLY A 81 -8.15 -2.22 -5.09
CA GLY A 81 -9.00 -3.18 -5.79
C GLY A 81 -9.46 -2.75 -7.19
N ILE A 82 -9.26 -1.48 -7.57
CA ILE A 82 -9.70 -0.95 -8.86
C ILE A 82 -8.58 -1.17 -9.91
N PRO A 83 -8.81 -2.00 -10.93
CA PRO A 83 -7.79 -2.33 -11.91
C PRO A 83 -7.39 -1.10 -12.75
N PRO A 84 -6.09 -0.88 -13.03
CA PRO A 84 -5.64 0.24 -13.85
C PRO A 84 -6.29 0.32 -15.24
N LYS A 85 -6.62 -0.84 -15.85
CA LYS A 85 -7.27 -0.91 -17.16
C LYS A 85 -8.65 -0.22 -17.20
N VAL A 86 -9.38 -0.23 -16.09
CA VAL A 86 -10.67 0.45 -15.96
C VAL A 86 -10.52 1.96 -16.13
N LEU A 87 -9.39 2.51 -15.68
CA LEU A 87 -9.05 3.91 -15.87
C LEU A 87 -8.56 4.17 -17.30
N ALA A 88 -7.69 3.31 -17.84
CA ALA A 88 -7.10 3.49 -19.16
C ALA A 88 -8.14 3.56 -20.30
N THR A 89 -9.26 2.84 -20.20
CA THR A 89 -10.32 2.86 -21.21
C THR A 89 -11.21 4.10 -21.16
N ARG A 90 -11.19 4.84 -20.04
CA ARG A 90 -12.04 6.02 -19.80
C ARG A 90 -11.23 7.31 -19.67
N ASN A 91 -9.90 7.22 -19.57
CA ASN A 91 -9.02 8.33 -19.25
C ASN A 91 -7.72 8.30 -20.08
N PRO A 92 -7.62 9.06 -21.18
CA PRO A 92 -6.38 9.18 -21.96
C PRO A 92 -5.40 10.29 -21.47
N GLN A 93 -5.56 10.85 -20.24
CA GLN A 93 -4.82 11.95 -19.52
C GLN A 93 -5.62 13.28 -19.43
N PRO A 94 -5.62 14.05 -18.29
CA PRO A 94 -4.45 14.59 -17.56
C PRO A 94 -4.48 14.51 -16.01
N ALA A 95 -5.36 13.71 -15.38
CA ALA A 95 -5.40 13.60 -13.92
C ALA A 95 -4.21 12.79 -13.37
N THR A 96 -3.55 13.27 -12.33
CA THR A 96 -2.54 12.46 -11.61
C THR A 96 -3.26 11.31 -10.92
N VAL A 97 -2.96 10.07 -11.31
CA VAL A 97 -3.51 8.88 -10.65
C VAL A 97 -2.52 8.37 -9.61
N THR A 98 -2.97 8.22 -8.37
CA THR A 98 -2.17 7.69 -7.26
C THR A 98 -3.04 6.77 -6.38
N ASN A 99 -2.47 6.24 -5.31
CA ASN A 99 -3.19 5.45 -4.32
C ASN A 99 -2.78 5.83 -2.88
N SER A 100 -3.56 5.36 -1.91
CA SER A 100 -3.34 5.64 -0.47
C SER A 100 -1.95 5.21 0.01
N THR A 101 -1.45 4.08 -0.49
CA THR A 101 -0.14 3.54 -0.12
C THR A 101 1.02 4.41 -0.60
N GLN A 102 0.98 4.88 -1.85
CA GLN A 102 1.96 5.82 -2.41
C GLN A 102 2.03 7.10 -1.57
N ILE A 103 0.88 7.74 -1.33
CA ILE A 103 0.81 8.98 -0.54
C ILE A 103 1.35 8.75 0.87
N PHE A 104 0.95 7.65 1.51
CA PHE A 104 1.41 7.33 2.86
C PHE A 104 2.93 7.17 2.94
N LEU A 105 3.55 6.45 2.00
CA LEU A 105 5.01 6.24 1.99
C LEU A 105 5.77 7.57 1.84
N GLU A 106 5.32 8.43 0.94
CA GLU A 106 5.90 9.76 0.73
C GLU A 106 5.74 10.65 1.97
N GLU A 107 4.56 10.62 2.58
CA GLU A 107 4.24 11.41 3.78
C GLU A 107 5.00 10.94 5.03
N ALA A 108 5.15 9.62 5.20
CA ALA A 108 5.94 9.04 6.29
C ALA A 108 7.42 9.40 6.15
N ALA A 109 7.99 9.24 4.95
CA ALA A 109 9.37 9.63 4.66
C ALA A 109 9.60 11.14 4.90
N ALA A 110 8.68 12.00 4.44
CA ALA A 110 8.78 13.44 4.65
C ALA A 110 8.71 13.86 6.13
N ARG A 111 8.10 13.04 7.00
CA ARG A 111 8.06 13.23 8.47
C ARG A 111 9.21 12.51 9.19
N GLY A 112 10.08 11.83 8.45
CA GLY A 112 11.19 11.06 8.97
C GLY A 112 10.79 9.78 9.70
N ALA A 113 9.54 9.32 9.56
CA ALA A 113 9.11 8.06 10.14
C ALA A 113 9.63 6.87 9.32
N THR A 114 10.03 5.81 10.02
CA THR A 114 10.51 4.58 9.36
C THR A 114 9.33 3.70 8.99
N VAL A 115 9.32 3.21 7.75
CA VAL A 115 8.32 2.25 7.26
C VAL A 115 9.00 0.92 6.99
N ILE A 116 8.48 -0.14 7.61
CA ILE A 116 8.85 -1.53 7.41
C ILE A 116 7.71 -2.18 6.63
N GLY A 117 7.88 -2.33 5.31
CA GLY A 117 6.88 -2.92 4.43
C GLY A 117 7.07 -4.42 4.30
N VAL A 118 6.02 -5.20 4.52
CA VAL A 118 6.05 -6.66 4.43
C VAL A 118 5.17 -7.13 3.28
N THR A 119 5.74 -7.90 2.35
CA THR A 119 4.99 -8.52 1.27
C THR A 119 5.37 -9.98 1.04
N GLY A 120 4.54 -10.67 0.26
CA GLY A 120 4.70 -12.06 -0.15
C GLY A 120 3.38 -12.70 -0.54
N SER A 121 3.41 -13.94 -1.01
CA SER A 121 2.19 -14.74 -1.25
C SER A 121 1.61 -15.20 0.09
N LYS A 122 2.42 -15.83 0.96
CA LYS A 122 2.05 -16.22 2.34
C LYS A 122 3.06 -15.69 3.36
N GLY A 123 2.68 -15.70 4.65
CA GLY A 123 3.54 -15.29 5.76
C GLY A 123 3.50 -13.79 6.09
N LYS A 124 2.89 -12.96 5.23
CA LYS A 124 2.77 -11.50 5.41
C LYS A 124 2.22 -11.10 6.78
N SER A 125 1.04 -11.58 7.14
CA SER A 125 0.35 -11.14 8.36
C SER A 125 1.06 -11.60 9.62
N THR A 126 1.55 -12.84 9.64
CA THR A 126 2.35 -13.38 10.74
C THR A 126 3.64 -12.59 10.91
N THR A 127 4.41 -12.39 9.83
CA THR A 127 5.68 -11.64 9.86
C THR A 127 5.48 -10.19 10.28
N SER A 128 4.47 -9.50 9.73
CA SER A 128 4.13 -8.12 10.11
C SER A 128 3.76 -8.03 11.61
N SER A 129 2.99 -8.99 12.11
CA SER A 129 2.60 -9.04 13.52
C SER A 129 3.80 -9.30 14.43
N LEU A 130 4.71 -10.21 14.05
CA LEU A 130 5.94 -10.49 14.79
C LEU A 130 6.85 -9.27 14.87
N ILE A 131 7.12 -8.60 13.74
CA ILE A 131 7.92 -7.37 13.70
C ILE A 131 7.30 -6.30 14.60
N TYR A 132 5.97 -6.11 14.52
CA TYR A 132 5.27 -5.15 15.36
C TYR A 132 5.38 -5.46 16.86
N GLU A 133 5.15 -6.71 17.26
CA GLU A 133 5.25 -7.12 18.67
C GLU A 133 6.69 -7.03 19.20
N ILE A 134 7.71 -7.30 18.38
CA ILE A 134 9.13 -7.09 18.74
C ILE A 134 9.40 -5.60 18.98
N LEU A 135 8.98 -4.72 18.07
CA LEU A 135 9.16 -3.27 18.22
C LEU A 135 8.45 -2.73 19.47
N LYS A 136 7.22 -3.22 19.72
CA LYS A 136 6.42 -2.85 20.88
C LYS A 136 7.05 -3.35 22.18
N ALA A 137 7.54 -4.59 22.21
CA ALA A 137 8.29 -5.13 23.36
C ALA A 137 9.58 -4.33 23.63
N ALA A 138 10.23 -3.84 22.57
CA ALA A 138 11.36 -2.92 22.64
C ALA A 138 10.98 -1.46 22.94
N GLN A 139 9.71 -1.20 23.32
CA GLN A 139 9.16 0.11 23.68
C GLN A 139 9.35 1.18 22.59
N LYS A 140 9.37 0.77 21.31
CA LYS A 140 9.36 1.71 20.17
C LYS A 140 7.93 2.17 19.90
N LYS A 141 7.77 3.44 19.51
CA LYS A 141 6.48 3.96 19.01
C LYS A 141 6.22 3.29 17.66
N SER A 142 5.39 2.26 17.64
CA SER A 142 5.10 1.49 16.43
C SER A 142 3.61 1.36 16.15
N PHE A 143 3.26 1.18 14.87
CA PHE A 143 1.89 0.93 14.42
C PHE A 143 1.87 -0.23 13.42
N LEU A 144 0.89 -1.12 13.54
CA LEU A 144 0.61 -2.17 12.57
C LEU A 144 -0.49 -1.71 11.61
N VAL A 145 -0.16 -1.55 10.34
CA VAL A 145 -1.02 -0.89 9.35
C VAL A 145 -1.05 -1.62 8.00
N GLY A 146 -1.97 -1.19 7.12
CA GLY A 146 -2.07 -1.68 5.75
C GLY A 146 -3.17 -2.73 5.60
N ASN A 147 -2.84 -3.89 5.01
CA ASN A 147 -3.84 -4.93 4.76
C ASN A 147 -4.37 -5.59 6.06
N ILE A 148 -3.61 -5.51 7.15
CA ILE A 148 -4.05 -5.84 8.51
C ILE A 148 -3.91 -4.60 9.40
N GLY A 149 -4.65 -4.58 10.51
CA GLY A 149 -4.75 -3.39 11.36
C GLY A 149 -5.55 -2.28 10.69
N ASP A 150 -5.11 -1.04 10.84
CA ASP A 150 -5.77 0.14 10.30
C ASP A 150 -5.19 0.56 8.94
N PRO A 151 -5.97 1.28 8.09
CA PRO A 151 -5.42 1.97 6.94
C PRO A 151 -4.23 2.84 7.35
N ALA A 152 -3.11 2.75 6.63
CA ALA A 152 -1.86 3.39 7.05
C ALA A 152 -1.99 4.92 7.20
N ILE A 153 -2.75 5.55 6.31
CA ILE A 153 -2.98 6.99 6.33
C ILE A 153 -3.67 7.48 7.62
N SER A 154 -4.43 6.63 8.31
CA SER A 154 -5.12 6.99 9.55
C SER A 154 -4.18 7.30 10.71
N HIS A 155 -2.93 6.82 10.65
CA HIS A 155 -1.91 7.05 11.67
C HIS A 155 -0.87 8.08 11.22
N LEU A 156 -1.12 8.83 10.14
CA LEU A 156 -0.13 9.77 9.60
C LEU A 156 0.23 10.89 10.58
N LYS A 157 -0.73 11.38 11.38
CA LYS A 157 -0.48 12.40 12.42
C LYS A 157 0.52 11.93 13.49
N ASP A 158 0.69 10.62 13.63
CA ASP A 158 1.60 10.01 14.59
C ASP A 158 3.02 9.81 14.04
N ALA A 159 3.23 10.08 12.76
CA ALA A 159 4.52 9.94 12.09
C ALA A 159 5.51 11.02 12.57
N THR A 160 6.61 10.56 13.14
CA THR A 160 7.74 11.36 13.64
C THR A 160 9.03 10.58 13.39
N LEU A 161 10.19 11.22 13.61
CA LEU A 161 11.51 10.58 13.51
C LEU A 161 11.71 9.32 14.36
N ASN A 162 10.89 9.12 15.41
CA ASN A 162 10.96 7.96 16.30
C ASN A 162 9.80 6.97 16.10
N THR A 163 9.00 7.17 15.05
CA THR A 163 7.83 6.33 14.75
C THR A 163 8.19 5.25 13.73
N PHE A 164 7.76 4.02 14.00
CA PHE A 164 7.87 2.88 13.09
C PHE A 164 6.49 2.46 12.60
N PHE A 165 6.32 2.30 11.29
CA PHE A 165 5.12 1.72 10.70
C PHE A 165 5.46 0.34 10.15
N VAL A 166 4.83 -0.70 10.69
CA VAL A 166 4.89 -2.05 10.12
C VAL A 166 3.70 -2.20 9.19
N GLN A 167 3.95 -2.13 7.89
CA GLN A 167 2.91 -2.09 6.89
C GLN A 167 2.82 -3.41 6.13
N GLU A 168 1.71 -4.13 6.27
CA GLU A 168 1.42 -5.27 5.39
C GLU A 168 0.96 -4.75 4.01
N MET A 169 1.67 -5.14 2.95
CA MET A 169 1.45 -4.62 1.60
C MET A 169 1.08 -5.74 0.62
N SER A 170 -0.12 -5.64 0.04
CA SER A 170 -0.60 -6.52 -1.03
C SER A 170 0.03 -6.15 -2.38
N SER A 171 -0.05 -7.05 -3.37
CA SER A 171 0.37 -6.72 -4.75
C SER A 171 -0.48 -5.61 -5.37
N TYR A 172 -1.75 -5.49 -4.96
CA TYR A 172 -2.66 -4.46 -5.48
C TYR A 172 -2.26 -3.06 -5.01
N GLN A 173 -1.79 -2.93 -3.77
CA GLN A 173 -1.28 -1.67 -3.23
C GLN A 173 0.04 -1.28 -3.88
N LEU A 174 0.94 -2.25 -4.06
CA LEU A 174 2.30 -2.02 -4.57
C LEU A 174 2.35 -1.67 -6.06
N MET A 175 1.43 -2.21 -6.88
CA MET A 175 1.45 -2.06 -8.33
C MET A 175 1.56 -0.60 -8.82
N ASP A 176 0.94 0.35 -8.13
CA ASP A 176 0.99 1.76 -8.53
C ASP A 176 2.00 2.59 -7.73
N CYS A 177 2.76 1.97 -6.82
CA CYS A 177 3.75 2.67 -6.03
C CYS A 177 5.01 2.97 -6.86
N THR A 178 5.56 4.17 -6.74
CA THR A 178 6.84 4.59 -7.32
C THR A 178 7.86 4.99 -6.25
N VAL A 179 7.52 4.76 -4.98
CA VAL A 179 8.43 4.81 -3.83
C VAL A 179 8.34 3.49 -3.07
N SER A 180 9.41 3.14 -2.37
CA SER A 180 9.50 1.92 -1.56
C SER A 180 9.67 2.27 -0.07
N PRO A 181 9.25 1.37 0.86
CA PRO A 181 9.58 1.49 2.28
C PRO A 181 11.09 1.43 2.54
N HIS A 182 11.51 2.05 3.65
CA HIS A 182 12.89 2.07 4.14
C HIS A 182 13.42 0.65 4.42
N VAL A 183 12.55 -0.22 4.93
CA VAL A 183 12.85 -1.64 5.15
C VAL A 183 11.80 -2.46 4.44
N ALA A 184 12.22 -3.30 3.49
CA ALA A 184 11.35 -4.22 2.76
C ALA A 184 11.57 -5.64 3.26
N VAL A 185 10.49 -6.38 3.54
CA VAL A 185 10.53 -7.79 3.92
C VAL A 185 9.73 -8.60 2.92
N ILE A 186 10.35 -9.61 2.31
CA ILE A 186 9.74 -10.45 1.28
C ILE A 186 9.73 -11.90 1.76
N THR A 187 8.56 -12.37 2.19
CA THR A 187 8.41 -13.67 2.88
C THR A 187 8.42 -14.86 1.92
N SER A 188 7.58 -14.84 0.89
CA SER A 188 7.49 -15.91 -0.10
C SER A 188 6.92 -15.40 -1.40
N PHE A 189 7.28 -16.03 -2.51
CA PHE A 189 6.70 -15.75 -3.81
C PHE A 189 6.31 -17.04 -4.52
N PHE A 190 5.01 -17.17 -4.80
CA PHE A 190 4.44 -18.15 -5.72
C PHE A 190 3.15 -17.58 -6.35
N PRO A 191 2.73 -18.06 -7.52
CA PRO A 191 1.61 -17.47 -8.25
C PRO A 191 0.30 -17.48 -7.44
N GLU A 192 -0.26 -16.30 -7.16
CA GLU A 192 -1.60 -16.09 -6.58
C GLU A 192 -2.25 -14.87 -7.26
N HIS A 193 -3.59 -14.83 -7.31
CA HIS A 193 -4.36 -13.70 -7.87
C HIS A 193 -4.08 -13.37 -9.35
N LEU A 194 -3.73 -14.36 -10.16
CA LEU A 194 -3.30 -14.16 -11.55
C LEU A 194 -4.36 -13.49 -12.43
N ASP A 195 -5.65 -13.71 -12.19
CA ASP A 195 -6.72 -13.12 -13.02
C ASP A 195 -6.72 -11.58 -12.94
N TYR A 196 -6.52 -11.03 -11.74
CA TYR A 196 -6.38 -9.59 -11.56
C TYR A 196 -5.16 -9.08 -12.32
N HIS A 197 -4.00 -9.71 -12.15
CA HIS A 197 -2.74 -9.28 -12.76
C HIS A 197 -2.72 -9.48 -14.28
N ALA A 198 -3.43 -10.49 -14.79
CA ALA A 198 -3.68 -10.67 -16.22
C ALA A 198 -4.47 -9.49 -16.80
N SER A 199 -5.54 -9.08 -16.10
CA SER A 199 -6.41 -7.98 -16.53
C SER A 199 -5.79 -6.59 -16.34
N ALA A 200 -4.89 -6.44 -15.36
CA ALA A 200 -4.17 -5.21 -15.03
C ALA A 200 -2.85 -5.05 -15.78
N SER A 201 -2.36 -6.11 -16.44
CA SER A 201 -1.07 -6.14 -17.14
C SER A 201 -0.98 -5.04 -18.21
N ARG A 202 0.17 -4.36 -18.23
CA ARG A 202 0.57 -3.47 -19.35
C ARG A 202 1.10 -4.34 -20.49
N SER A 203 0.95 -3.88 -21.73
CA SER A 203 1.28 -4.65 -22.96
C SER A 203 2.72 -5.18 -23.05
N SER A 204 3.63 -4.74 -22.17
CA SER A 204 5.03 -5.15 -22.09
C SER A 204 5.31 -6.37 -21.20
N VAL A 205 4.32 -6.89 -20.45
CA VAL A 205 4.51 -8.04 -19.54
C VAL A 205 3.89 -9.29 -20.14
N SER A 206 4.68 -10.35 -20.28
CA SER A 206 4.32 -11.50 -21.11
C SER A 206 3.41 -12.51 -20.41
N THR A 207 3.41 -12.55 -19.07
CA THR A 207 2.54 -13.46 -18.31
C THR A 207 1.90 -12.83 -17.06
N PRO A 208 0.74 -13.31 -16.59
CA PRO A 208 0.14 -12.86 -15.33
C PRO A 208 1.05 -13.04 -14.10
N ARG A 209 1.90 -14.07 -14.11
CA ARG A 209 2.90 -14.32 -13.06
C ARG A 209 3.96 -13.24 -13.03
N GLU A 210 4.43 -12.79 -14.19
CA GLU A 210 5.39 -11.69 -14.28
C GLU A 210 4.77 -10.37 -13.82
N ALA A 211 3.51 -10.11 -14.18
CA ALA A 211 2.80 -8.91 -13.70
C ALA A 211 2.64 -8.91 -12.18
N TYR A 212 2.35 -10.08 -11.59
CA TYR A 212 2.32 -10.25 -10.13
C TYR A 212 3.69 -10.00 -9.48
N LYS A 213 4.77 -10.51 -10.09
CA LYS A 213 6.15 -10.29 -9.63
C LYS A 213 6.54 -8.81 -9.72
N GLU A 214 6.26 -8.18 -10.85
CA GLU A 214 6.49 -6.76 -11.08
C GLU A 214 5.77 -5.93 -10.02
N ALA A 215 4.47 -6.16 -9.81
CA ALA A 215 3.69 -5.45 -8.81
C ALA A 215 4.31 -5.58 -7.41
N LYS A 216 4.74 -6.79 -7.01
CA LYS A 216 5.43 -6.98 -5.72
C LYS A 216 6.82 -6.36 -5.68
N SER A 217 7.51 -6.23 -6.81
CA SER A 217 8.86 -5.65 -6.84
C SER A 217 8.94 -4.20 -6.40
N HIS A 218 7.83 -3.46 -6.51
CA HIS A 218 7.73 -2.08 -6.07
C HIS A 218 7.94 -1.92 -4.54
N ILE A 219 7.90 -3.02 -3.77
CA ILE A 219 8.28 -3.02 -2.35
C ILE A 219 9.73 -2.63 -2.11
N SER A 220 10.63 -2.84 -3.09
CA SER A 220 12.08 -2.64 -2.89
C SER A 220 12.77 -1.97 -4.08
N ARG A 221 12.18 -2.01 -5.27
CA ARG A 221 12.76 -1.46 -6.51
C ARG A 221 13.10 0.04 -6.44
N PHE A 222 12.38 0.81 -5.63
CA PHE A 222 12.55 2.26 -5.51
C PHE A 222 13.21 2.67 -4.19
N GLN A 223 13.90 1.73 -3.53
CA GLN A 223 14.76 2.02 -2.39
C GLN A 223 16.00 2.85 -2.80
N ASN A 224 16.77 3.32 -1.82
CA ASN A 224 18.10 3.89 -1.99
C ASN A 224 19.17 2.99 -1.31
N GLU A 225 20.45 3.36 -1.39
CA GLU A 225 21.58 2.55 -0.87
C GLU A 225 21.62 2.42 0.67
N GLU A 226 20.93 3.30 1.40
CA GLU A 226 20.84 3.28 2.86
C GLU A 226 19.73 2.34 3.37
N ASP A 227 18.74 2.05 2.52
CA ASP A 227 17.60 1.19 2.81
C ASP A 227 18.00 -0.29 2.89
N PHE A 228 17.07 -1.12 3.39
CA PHE A 228 17.28 -2.55 3.56
C PHE A 228 16.19 -3.37 2.88
N VAL A 229 16.58 -4.50 2.30
CA VAL A 229 15.65 -5.54 1.87
C VAL A 229 16.04 -6.88 2.49
N ILE A 230 15.10 -7.46 3.23
CA ILE A 230 15.19 -8.76 3.85
C ILE A 230 14.33 -9.73 3.04
N TYR A 231 14.88 -10.89 2.71
CA TYR A 231 14.18 -11.88 1.90
C TYR A 231 14.50 -13.30 2.34
N ASP A 232 13.49 -14.14 2.22
CA ASP A 232 13.60 -15.56 2.53
C ASP A 232 14.32 -16.31 1.40
N VAL A 233 15.50 -16.85 1.70
CA VAL A 233 16.33 -17.56 0.70
C VAL A 233 15.68 -18.85 0.19
N ALA A 234 14.74 -19.43 0.94
CA ALA A 234 14.00 -20.61 0.50
C ALA A 234 12.88 -20.27 -0.49
N SER A 235 12.80 -19.01 -0.95
CA SER A 235 11.90 -18.59 -2.03
C SER A 235 12.67 -17.87 -3.14
N ALA A 236 12.95 -18.58 -4.24
CA ALA A 236 13.63 -18.02 -5.42
C ALA A 236 12.97 -16.74 -5.94
N GLY A 237 11.63 -16.66 -5.93
CA GLY A 237 10.94 -15.44 -6.35
C GLY A 237 11.06 -14.27 -5.36
N ALA A 238 11.27 -14.55 -4.06
CA ALA A 238 11.59 -13.51 -3.09
C ALA A 238 13.00 -12.95 -3.34
N GLU A 239 13.97 -13.83 -3.60
CA GLU A 239 15.33 -13.46 -3.98
C GLU A 239 15.37 -12.65 -5.29
N GLU A 240 14.63 -13.09 -6.32
CA GLU A 240 14.50 -12.34 -7.58
C GLU A 240 13.94 -10.93 -7.36
N ILE A 241 12.96 -10.77 -6.47
CA ILE A 241 12.41 -9.46 -6.14
C ILE A 241 13.44 -8.63 -5.37
N ALA A 242 14.10 -9.21 -4.36
CA ALA A 242 15.10 -8.52 -3.54
C ALA A 242 16.31 -8.05 -4.37
N ALA A 243 16.68 -8.79 -5.41
CA ALA A 243 17.75 -8.42 -6.33
C ALA A 243 17.48 -7.14 -7.14
N LEU A 244 16.24 -6.66 -7.18
CA LEU A 244 15.87 -5.40 -7.82
C LEU A 244 16.07 -4.18 -6.91
N SER A 245 16.35 -4.38 -5.63
CA SER A 245 16.65 -3.29 -4.70
C SER A 245 18.06 -2.76 -4.91
N PRO A 246 18.26 -1.43 -4.93
CA PRO A 246 19.58 -0.82 -4.78
C PRO A 246 20.06 -0.78 -3.30
N GLY A 247 19.21 -1.13 -2.35
CA GLY A 247 19.52 -1.15 -0.92
C GLY A 247 20.32 -2.36 -0.47
N LYS A 248 20.60 -2.42 0.83
CA LYS A 248 21.35 -3.50 1.48
C LYS A 248 20.48 -4.75 1.56
N ARG A 249 20.91 -5.80 0.87
CA ARG A 249 20.25 -7.10 0.85
C ARG A 249 20.68 -7.96 2.04
N ILE A 250 19.70 -8.47 2.79
CA ILE A 250 19.89 -9.39 3.92
C ILE A 250 19.13 -10.68 3.61
N ALA A 251 19.87 -11.77 3.49
CA ALA A 251 19.32 -13.11 3.35
C ALA A 251 18.83 -13.59 4.73
N ALA A 252 17.57 -14.01 4.82
CA ALA A 252 17.00 -14.63 6.00
C ALA A 252 16.92 -16.15 5.83
N HIS A 253 17.46 -16.87 6.80
CA HIS A 253 17.48 -18.33 6.89
C HIS A 253 16.62 -18.77 8.09
N ALA A 254 15.94 -19.92 7.98
CA ALA A 254 15.11 -20.41 9.08
C ALA A 254 15.91 -20.66 10.38
N GLU A 255 17.21 -20.89 10.23
CA GLU A 255 18.19 -21.10 11.30
C GLU A 255 18.60 -19.82 12.03
N ASP A 256 18.31 -18.64 11.46
CA ASP A 256 18.60 -17.35 12.10
C ASP A 256 17.72 -17.11 13.33
N LEU A 257 16.55 -17.78 13.40
CA LEU A 257 15.70 -17.76 14.57
C LEU A 257 16.37 -18.50 15.73
N PRO A 258 16.59 -17.87 16.90
CA PRO A 258 17.16 -18.55 18.06
C PRO A 258 16.24 -19.69 18.52
N LEU A 259 16.64 -20.93 18.21
CA LEU A 259 15.83 -22.14 18.42
C LEU A 259 15.42 -22.39 19.89
N GLN A 260 16.03 -21.67 20.84
CA GLN A 260 15.83 -21.90 22.27
C GLN A 260 14.63 -21.17 22.89
N SER A 261 13.92 -20.29 22.16
CA SER A 261 12.94 -19.38 22.81
C SER A 261 11.52 -19.34 22.23
N MET A 262 11.16 -20.16 21.24
CA MET A 262 9.80 -20.08 20.65
C MET A 262 9.16 -21.44 20.36
N GLU A 263 7.94 -21.66 20.86
CA GLU A 263 7.05 -22.78 20.52
C GLU A 263 6.39 -22.62 19.12
N LEU A 264 7.07 -21.99 18.16
CA LEU A 264 6.55 -21.83 16.81
C LEU A 264 6.66 -23.16 16.06
N LYS A 265 5.55 -23.92 16.03
CA LYS A 265 5.46 -25.19 15.30
C LYS A 265 5.38 -24.95 13.79
N GLY A 266 6.23 -25.66 13.03
CA GLY A 266 6.22 -25.67 11.57
C GLY A 266 7.30 -24.78 10.94
N GLU A 267 7.92 -25.27 9.87
CA GLU A 267 9.01 -24.59 9.17
C GLU A 267 8.64 -23.19 8.66
N HIS A 268 7.41 -23.03 8.14
CA HIS A 268 6.91 -21.73 7.70
C HIS A 268 6.86 -20.69 8.83
N ASN A 269 6.58 -21.10 10.07
CA ASN A 269 6.57 -20.18 11.21
C ASN A 269 7.99 -19.84 11.67
N ARG A 270 8.94 -20.78 11.55
CA ARG A 270 10.36 -20.50 11.78
C ARG A 270 10.90 -19.50 10.77
N ARG A 271 10.55 -19.66 9.49
CA ARG A 271 10.89 -18.72 8.41
C ARG A 271 10.29 -17.33 8.60
N ASN A 272 9.07 -17.22 9.13
CA ASN A 272 8.49 -15.91 9.47
C ASN A 272 9.11 -15.28 10.74
N GLY A 273 9.71 -16.11 11.61
CA GLY A 273 10.31 -15.68 12.86
C GLY A 273 11.78 -15.26 12.72
N ALA A 274 12.49 -15.85 11.76
CA ALA A 274 13.79 -15.40 11.29
C ALA A 274 13.67 -14.04 10.58
#